data_AF-A0A3N5X8K3-F1
#
_entry.id   AF-A0A3N5X8K3-F1
#
_cell.length_a   1.000
_cell.length_b   1.000
_cell.length_c   1.000
_cell.angle_alpha   90.00
_cell.angle_beta   90.00
_cell.angle_gamma   90.00
#
_symmetry.space_group_name_H-M   'P 1'
#
loop_
_entity.id
_entity.type
_entity.pdbx_description
1 polymer ?
#
loop_
_entity_poly.entity_id
_entity_poly.type
_entity_poly.pdbx_seq_one_letter_code
_entity_poly.pdbx_strand_id
1 'polypeptide(L)'
;MRSALHPRFARPAAASLLLALLFGLGCGASGLEKRRKGYEAFYSGDLPGALEKLEKADRKKDRLLSALDRGVVLHTEGRAAESNEAFARAEEIVAETAVTDITDVAVSFLINDYSIEYKGEDFEKVLVHPFKALNYLALGEPSEALVECRALNNKLVEIQEKYETKSVYAEDAFARYLSGIIYESRGETGSALVDYRLAESAFEKHGEAYGVPFPASLREGLVRLAEEERQADLAARYREKWPDAGGAPYGERREGGEIVLVLENGP
;
A
#
# COMPACT_ATOMS: atom_id res chain seq x y z
N MET A 1 -43.41 62.10 44.61
CA MET A 1 -42.08 61.49 44.40
C MET A 1 -42.18 60.00 44.70
N ARG A 2 -41.54 59.16 43.86
CA ARG A 2 -41.38 57.69 43.91
C ARG A 2 -42.43 56.87 43.16
N SER A 3 -42.14 56.69 41.87
CA SER A 3 -42.68 55.65 40.98
C SER A 3 -41.92 54.34 41.22
N ALA A 4 -42.64 53.21 41.21
CA ALA A 4 -42.11 51.86 41.38
C ALA A 4 -41.61 51.29 40.05
N LEU A 5 -40.39 50.76 40.04
CA LEU A 5 -39.77 50.06 38.91
C LEU A 5 -39.74 48.55 39.21
N HIS A 6 -40.48 47.78 38.43
CA HIS A 6 -40.34 46.31 38.36
C HIS A 6 -39.07 45.93 37.56
N PRO A 7 -38.33 44.88 37.96
CA PRO A 7 -37.27 44.33 37.12
C PRO A 7 -37.88 43.47 36.01
N ARG A 8 -37.52 43.78 34.75
CA ARG A 8 -37.83 42.94 33.59
C ARG A 8 -36.86 41.75 33.57
N PHE A 9 -37.39 40.54 33.74
CA PHE A 9 -36.63 39.31 33.48
C PHE A 9 -36.22 39.25 32.00
N ALA A 10 -34.92 39.25 31.74
CA ALA A 10 -34.36 39.01 30.41
C ALA A 10 -34.60 37.55 30.00
N ARG A 11 -35.04 37.35 28.75
CA ARG A 11 -35.37 36.04 28.16
C ARG A 11 -34.12 35.14 28.03
N PRO A 12 -34.21 33.82 28.29
CA PRO A 12 -33.11 32.88 28.13
C PRO A 12 -32.99 32.46 26.66
N ALA A 13 -32.58 33.36 25.76
CA ALA A 13 -32.33 33.01 24.36
C ALA A 13 -30.87 32.61 24.09
N ALA A 14 -29.94 33.05 24.94
CA ALA A 14 -28.51 32.82 24.75
C ALA A 14 -28.03 31.41 25.17
N ALA A 15 -28.73 30.74 26.10
CA ALA A 15 -28.37 29.40 26.56
C ALA A 15 -28.66 28.30 25.52
N SER A 16 -29.64 28.51 24.64
CA SER A 16 -30.02 27.53 23.60
C SER A 16 -29.07 27.52 22.40
N LEU A 17 -28.33 28.61 22.17
CA LEU A 17 -27.40 28.72 21.04
C LEU A 17 -26.04 28.06 21.33
N LEU A 18 -25.62 28.01 22.61
CA LEU A 18 -24.39 27.34 23.02
C LEU A 18 -24.50 25.81 23.03
N LEU A 19 -25.70 25.26 23.29
CA LEU A 19 -25.93 23.81 23.31
C LEU A 19 -25.99 23.21 21.90
N ALA A 20 -26.40 23.99 20.89
CA ALA A 20 -26.39 23.57 19.48
C ALA A 20 -24.97 23.52 18.89
N LEU A 21 -24.01 24.28 19.44
CA LEU A 21 -22.62 24.26 18.99
C LEU A 21 -21.84 23.01 19.48
N LEU A 22 -22.25 22.43 20.61
CA LEU A 22 -21.61 21.24 21.19
C LEU A 22 -22.03 19.92 20.53
N PHE A 23 -23.15 19.89 19.79
CA PHE A 23 -23.59 18.71 19.04
C PHE A 23 -23.03 18.64 17.60
N GLY A 24 -22.44 19.72 17.08
CA GLY A 24 -21.88 19.77 15.72
C GLY A 24 -20.54 19.04 15.54
N LEU A 25 -19.86 18.69 16.63
CA LEU A 25 -18.55 18.00 16.59
C LEU A 25 -18.67 16.46 16.52
N GLY A 26 -19.88 15.91 16.64
CA GLY A 26 -20.11 14.45 16.71
C GLY A 26 -20.03 13.70 15.38
N CYS A 27 -20.21 14.37 14.23
CA CYS A 27 -20.20 13.71 12.91
C CYS A 27 -18.81 13.23 12.47
N GLY A 28 -17.73 13.76 13.05
CA GLY A 28 -16.37 13.29 12.80
C GLY A 28 -15.98 12.06 13.63
N ALA A 29 -16.44 12.00 14.88
CA ALA A 29 -16.10 10.93 15.82
C ALA A 29 -16.73 9.57 15.43
N SER A 30 -17.94 9.59 14.87
CA SER A 30 -18.66 8.35 14.51
C SER A 30 -18.02 7.59 13.35
N GLY A 31 -17.42 8.27 12.37
CA GLY A 31 -16.70 7.63 11.26
C GLY A 31 -15.40 6.98 11.71
N LEU A 32 -14.61 7.70 12.52
CA LEU A 32 -13.35 7.18 13.07
C LEU A 32 -13.59 5.98 13.99
N GLU A 33 -14.63 6.03 14.83
CA GLU A 33 -15.00 4.91 15.70
C GLU A 33 -15.38 3.66 14.90
N LYS A 34 -16.17 3.82 13.82
CA LYS A 34 -16.53 2.70 12.94
C LYS A 34 -15.32 2.10 12.24
N ARG A 35 -14.41 2.94 11.71
CA ARG A 35 -13.16 2.50 11.07
C ARG A 35 -12.31 1.68 12.05
N ARG A 36 -12.13 2.20 13.28
CA ARG A 36 -11.45 1.49 14.37
C ARG A 36 -12.06 0.12 14.64
N LYS A 37 -13.40 0.02 14.74
CA LYS A 37 -14.10 -1.27 14.91
C LYS A 37 -13.96 -2.18 13.68
N GLY A 38 -13.82 -1.61 12.49
CA GLY A 38 -13.48 -2.33 11.26
C GLY A 38 -12.11 -3.01 11.36
N TYR A 39 -11.09 -2.26 11.78
CA TYR A 39 -9.76 -2.80 12.01
C TYR A 39 -9.73 -3.85 13.13
N GLU A 40 -10.44 -3.63 14.24
CA GLU A 40 -10.59 -4.66 15.30
C GLU A 40 -11.20 -5.96 14.76
N ALA A 41 -12.21 -5.86 13.90
CA ALA A 41 -12.82 -7.02 13.25
C ALA A 41 -11.82 -7.72 12.30
N PHE A 42 -11.06 -6.94 11.53
CA PHE A 42 -10.03 -7.47 10.62
C PHE A 42 -8.97 -8.29 11.38
N TYR A 43 -8.37 -7.70 12.42
CA TYR A 43 -7.31 -8.36 13.20
C TYR A 43 -7.81 -9.54 14.05
N SER A 44 -9.11 -9.62 14.31
CA SER A 44 -9.72 -10.79 14.98
C SER A 44 -10.20 -11.87 14.01
N GLY A 45 -10.04 -11.68 12.69
CA GLY A 45 -10.45 -12.62 11.66
C GLY A 45 -11.94 -12.53 11.25
N ASP A 46 -12.70 -11.59 11.80
CA ASP A 46 -14.07 -11.27 11.35
C ASP A 46 -14.03 -10.42 10.08
N LEU A 47 -13.57 -11.01 8.97
CA LEU A 47 -13.42 -10.31 7.69
C LEU A 47 -14.76 -9.78 7.13
N PRO A 48 -15.87 -10.54 7.13
CA PRO A 48 -17.17 -10.02 6.69
C PRO A 48 -17.62 -8.83 7.54
N GLY A 49 -17.44 -8.92 8.87
CA GLY A 49 -17.76 -7.83 9.77
C GLY A 49 -16.80 -6.65 9.67
N ALA A 50 -15.54 -6.85 9.28
CA ALA A 50 -14.60 -5.78 8.97
C ALA A 50 -15.07 -5.00 7.75
N LEU A 51 -15.39 -5.71 6.66
CA LEU A 51 -15.89 -5.13 5.43
C LEU A 51 -17.14 -4.27 5.67
N GLU A 52 -18.13 -4.82 6.38
CA GLU A 52 -19.37 -4.10 6.72
C GLU A 52 -19.09 -2.82 7.52
N LYS A 53 -18.20 -2.88 8.51
CA LYS A 53 -17.89 -1.74 9.39
C LYS A 53 -17.10 -0.66 8.66
N LEU A 54 -16.16 -1.05 7.80
CA LEU A 54 -15.32 -0.15 7.00
C LEU A 54 -16.15 0.57 5.92
N GLU A 55 -17.04 -0.14 5.23
CA GLU A 55 -17.98 0.48 4.27
C GLU A 55 -18.93 1.49 4.96
N LYS A 56 -19.38 1.19 6.18
CA LYS A 56 -20.19 2.13 6.98
C LYS A 56 -19.40 3.29 7.56
N ALA A 57 -18.08 3.17 7.63
CA ALA A 57 -17.16 4.23 8.03
C ALA A 57 -16.82 5.16 6.86
N ASP A 58 -17.19 4.79 5.62
CA ASP A 58 -16.83 5.52 4.41
C ASP A 58 -17.29 6.98 4.47
N ARG A 59 -16.34 7.87 4.19
CA ARG A 59 -16.56 9.31 4.11
C ARG A 59 -16.18 9.73 2.71
N LYS A 60 -16.94 10.66 2.14
CA LYS A 60 -16.69 11.21 0.79
C LYS A 60 -15.25 11.69 0.53
N LYS A 61 -14.48 12.01 1.58
CA LYS A 61 -13.10 12.49 1.51
C LYS A 61 -12.03 11.42 1.78
N ASP A 62 -12.44 10.21 2.18
CA ASP A 62 -11.57 9.08 2.49
C ASP A 62 -11.67 8.02 1.38
N ARG A 63 -12.07 8.41 0.16
CA ARG A 63 -12.37 7.50 -0.96
C ARG A 63 -11.22 6.54 -1.25
N LEU A 64 -9.99 7.05 -1.29
CA LEU A 64 -8.79 6.24 -1.50
C LEU A 64 -8.61 5.21 -0.38
N LEU A 65 -8.65 5.67 0.88
CA LEU A 65 -8.47 4.80 2.03
C LEU A 65 -9.55 3.71 2.10
N SER A 66 -10.81 4.06 1.79
CA SER A 66 -11.92 3.10 1.72
C SER A 66 -11.72 2.04 0.63
N ALA A 67 -11.18 2.42 -0.53
CA ALA A 67 -10.87 1.50 -1.62
C ALA A 67 -9.71 0.55 -1.26
N LEU A 68 -8.65 1.09 -0.64
CA LEU A 68 -7.50 0.32 -0.16
C LEU A 68 -7.90 -0.67 0.95
N ASP A 69 -8.59 -0.19 1.98
CA ASP A 69 -9.11 -1.02 3.09
C ASP A 69 -9.98 -2.17 2.54
N ARG A 70 -10.89 -1.87 1.61
CA ARG A 70 -11.73 -2.88 0.96
C ARG A 70 -10.90 -3.90 0.17
N GLY A 71 -9.92 -3.44 -0.61
CA GLY A 71 -9.02 -4.31 -1.38
C GLY A 71 -8.29 -5.31 -0.49
N VAL A 72 -7.73 -4.86 0.63
CA VAL A 72 -7.01 -5.70 1.60
C VAL A 72 -7.96 -6.71 2.25
N VAL A 73 -9.12 -6.28 2.75
CA VAL A 73 -10.07 -7.21 3.41
C VAL A 73 -10.52 -8.31 2.44
N LEU A 74 -10.82 -7.97 1.19
CA LEU A 74 -11.23 -8.94 0.17
C LEU A 74 -10.09 -9.87 -0.24
N HIS A 75 -8.85 -9.36 -0.32
CA HIS A 75 -7.66 -10.18 -0.54
C HIS A 75 -7.54 -11.24 0.54
N THR A 76 -7.60 -10.83 1.81
CA THR A 76 -7.50 -11.72 2.97
C THR A 76 -8.66 -12.72 3.04
N GLU A 77 -9.85 -12.35 2.55
CA GLU A 77 -11.02 -13.25 2.45
C GLU A 77 -10.90 -14.26 1.27
N GLY A 78 -9.87 -14.15 0.44
CA GLY A 78 -9.68 -14.98 -0.76
C GLY A 78 -10.54 -14.55 -1.95
N ARG A 79 -11.16 -13.37 -1.89
CA ARG A 79 -12.01 -12.80 -2.96
C ARG A 79 -11.17 -11.96 -3.90
N ALA A 80 -10.20 -12.61 -4.53
CA ALA A 80 -9.16 -11.98 -5.34
C ALA A 80 -9.69 -11.07 -6.47
N ALA A 81 -10.75 -11.49 -7.17
CA ALA A 81 -11.33 -10.68 -8.25
C ALA A 81 -11.93 -9.36 -7.74
N GLU A 82 -12.72 -9.41 -6.65
CA GLU A 82 -13.32 -8.22 -6.06
C GLU A 82 -12.28 -7.32 -5.38
N SER A 83 -11.22 -7.93 -4.84
CA SER A 83 -10.06 -7.21 -4.32
C SER A 83 -9.38 -6.41 -5.44
N ASN A 84 -9.17 -7.02 -6.62
CA ASN A 84 -8.63 -6.32 -7.79
C ASN A 84 -9.50 -5.17 -8.27
N GLU A 85 -10.83 -5.29 -8.23
CA GLU A 85 -11.74 -4.18 -8.54
C GLU A 85 -11.59 -3.02 -7.55
N ALA A 86 -11.48 -3.32 -6.26
CA ALA A 86 -11.27 -2.30 -5.22
C ALA A 86 -9.92 -1.59 -5.39
N PHE A 87 -8.86 -2.34 -5.71
CA PHE A 87 -7.55 -1.76 -5.98
C PHE A 87 -7.51 -0.95 -7.29
N ALA A 88 -8.18 -1.40 -8.36
CA ALA A 88 -8.33 -0.61 -9.58
C ALA A 88 -9.03 0.72 -9.29
N ARG A 89 -10.05 0.71 -8.42
CA ARG A 89 -10.71 1.95 -7.98
C ARG A 89 -9.75 2.85 -7.19
N ALA A 90 -8.88 2.30 -6.36
CA ALA A 90 -7.85 3.08 -5.66
C ALA A 90 -6.90 3.76 -6.65
N GLU A 91 -6.44 3.04 -7.69
CA GLU A 91 -5.58 3.60 -8.76
C GLU A 91 -6.27 4.75 -9.51
N GLU A 92 -7.56 4.60 -9.86
CA GLU A 92 -8.35 5.67 -10.47
C GLU A 92 -8.41 6.92 -9.59
N ILE A 93 -8.66 6.76 -8.29
CA ILE A 93 -8.73 7.89 -7.34
C ILE A 93 -7.36 8.60 -7.25
N VAL A 94 -6.26 7.84 -7.19
CA VAL A 94 -4.90 8.42 -7.19
C VAL A 94 -4.65 9.24 -8.46
N ALA A 95 -5.08 8.74 -9.62
CA ALA A 95 -4.94 9.45 -10.89
C ALA A 95 -5.81 10.73 -10.95
N GLU A 96 -7.05 10.66 -10.45
CA GLU A 96 -7.94 11.83 -10.32
C GLU A 96 -7.30 12.94 -9.46
N THR A 97 -6.75 12.57 -8.29
CA THR A 97 -6.16 13.52 -7.35
C THR A 97 -4.83 14.12 -7.84
N ALA A 98 -4.06 13.38 -8.64
CA ALA A 98 -2.82 13.90 -9.24
C ALA A 98 -3.09 15.08 -10.20
N VAL A 99 -4.22 15.05 -10.91
CA VAL A 99 -4.64 16.16 -11.79
C VAL A 99 -5.05 17.38 -10.98
N THR A 100 -5.77 17.19 -9.87
CA THR A 100 -6.22 18.29 -9.02
C THR A 100 -5.06 19.03 -8.35
N ASP A 101 -3.96 18.34 -8.03
CA ASP A 101 -2.77 18.97 -7.41
C ASP A 101 -2.14 20.05 -8.29
N ILE A 102 -2.20 19.88 -9.61
CA ILE A 102 -1.72 20.88 -10.58
C ILE A 102 -2.65 22.11 -10.59
N THR A 103 -3.95 21.91 -10.34
CA THR A 103 -4.96 22.98 -10.38
C THR A 103 -5.18 23.68 -9.02
N ASP A 104 -4.97 22.98 -7.91
CA ASP A 104 -5.29 23.43 -6.54
C ASP A 104 -4.28 24.44 -5.96
N VAL A 105 -3.07 24.53 -6.54
CA VAL A 105 -2.11 25.61 -6.20
C VAL A 105 -2.74 26.99 -6.45
N ALA A 106 -3.66 27.13 -7.41
CA ALA A 106 -4.35 28.38 -7.70
C ALA A 106 -5.65 28.60 -6.90
N VAL A 107 -6.32 27.52 -6.45
CA VAL A 107 -7.65 27.56 -5.80
C VAL A 107 -7.57 27.57 -4.27
N SER A 108 -6.54 26.96 -3.68
CA SER A 108 -6.31 26.91 -2.22
C SER A 108 -6.16 28.30 -1.58
N PHE A 109 -5.74 29.32 -2.33
CA PHE A 109 -5.72 30.71 -1.87
C PHE A 109 -7.10 31.35 -1.74
N LEU A 110 -8.17 30.77 -2.30
CA LEU A 110 -9.50 31.39 -2.42
C LEU A 110 -10.59 30.74 -1.55
N ILE A 111 -10.37 29.56 -0.97
CA ILE A 111 -11.39 28.82 -0.23
C ILE A 111 -10.85 28.40 1.15
N ASN A 112 -11.64 28.67 2.20
CA ASN A 112 -11.38 28.35 3.60
C ASN A 112 -11.23 26.82 3.87
N ASP A 113 -10.03 26.30 3.61
CA ASP A 113 -9.13 25.42 4.40
C ASP A 113 -9.61 24.31 5.37
N TYR A 114 -10.65 23.51 5.09
CA TYR A 114 -10.90 22.26 5.87
C TYR A 114 -11.37 21.00 5.10
N SER A 115 -11.26 20.96 3.77
CA SER A 115 -11.82 19.91 2.89
C SER A 115 -10.79 19.18 2.02
N ILE A 116 -9.61 18.88 2.54
CA ILE A 116 -8.58 18.15 1.80
C ILE A 116 -8.94 16.66 1.74
N GLU A 117 -9.04 16.09 0.53
CA GLU A 117 -9.21 14.66 0.26
C GLU A 117 -7.93 13.90 0.64
N TYR A 118 -8.08 12.70 1.24
CA TYR A 118 -6.93 11.87 1.60
C TYR A 118 -6.25 11.33 0.34
N LYS A 119 -4.96 11.65 0.16
CA LYS A 119 -4.20 11.34 -1.06
C LYS A 119 -3.38 10.06 -1.00
N GLY A 120 -3.33 9.43 0.17
CA GLY A 120 -2.52 8.24 0.43
C GLY A 120 -1.03 8.52 0.46
N GLU A 121 -0.33 7.72 1.24
CA GLU A 121 1.12 7.69 1.29
C GLU A 121 1.69 6.92 0.10
N ASP A 122 2.96 7.17 -0.24
CA ASP A 122 3.58 6.51 -1.40
C ASP A 122 3.67 4.99 -1.24
N PHE A 123 3.89 4.51 -0.01
CA PHE A 123 3.92 3.07 0.27
C PHE A 123 2.58 2.39 0.01
N GLU A 124 1.46 3.04 0.34
CA GLU A 124 0.12 2.47 0.11
C GLU A 124 -0.15 2.31 -1.38
N LYS A 125 0.28 3.28 -2.19
CA LYS A 125 0.16 3.25 -3.66
C LYS A 125 1.04 2.16 -4.26
N VAL A 126 2.23 1.94 -3.70
CA VAL A 126 3.14 0.87 -4.11
C VAL A 126 2.55 -0.50 -3.79
N LEU A 127 2.00 -0.68 -2.59
CA LEU A 127 1.48 -1.98 -2.11
C LEU A 127 0.26 -2.48 -2.90
N VAL A 128 -0.45 -1.61 -3.61
CA VAL A 128 -1.53 -2.01 -4.54
C VAL A 128 -1.05 -3.10 -5.50
N HIS A 129 0.15 -2.94 -6.08
CA HIS A 129 0.63 -3.83 -7.14
C HIS A 129 1.03 -5.23 -6.61
N PRO A 130 1.78 -5.38 -5.50
CA PRO A 130 1.97 -6.68 -4.85
C PRO A 130 0.66 -7.42 -4.54
N PHE A 131 -0.34 -6.74 -3.97
CA PHE A 131 -1.62 -7.38 -3.69
C PHE A 131 -2.34 -7.85 -4.95
N LYS A 132 -2.42 -6.99 -5.98
CA LYS A 132 -3.01 -7.38 -7.27
C LYS A 132 -2.24 -8.53 -7.92
N ALA A 133 -0.91 -8.53 -7.85
CA ALA A 133 -0.09 -9.63 -8.37
C ALA A 133 -0.40 -10.95 -7.67
N LEU A 134 -0.49 -10.96 -6.33
CA LEU A 134 -0.88 -12.14 -5.54
C LEU A 134 -2.31 -12.59 -5.87
N ASN A 135 -3.25 -11.66 -6.00
CA ASN A 135 -4.62 -11.93 -6.42
C ASN A 135 -4.66 -12.61 -7.80
N TYR A 136 -3.93 -12.08 -8.79
CA TYR A 136 -3.87 -12.65 -10.12
C TYR A 136 -3.26 -14.05 -10.11
N LEU A 137 -2.21 -14.29 -9.30
CA LEU A 137 -1.68 -15.64 -9.11
C LEU A 137 -2.73 -16.58 -8.49
N ALA A 138 -3.49 -16.13 -7.49
CA ALA A 138 -4.56 -16.91 -6.88
C ALA A 138 -5.71 -17.22 -7.86
N LEU A 139 -5.94 -16.36 -8.85
CA LEU A 139 -6.92 -16.56 -9.93
C LEU A 139 -6.39 -17.46 -11.07
N GLY A 140 -5.10 -17.85 -11.04
CA GLY A 140 -4.48 -18.61 -12.13
C GLY A 140 -4.13 -17.75 -13.35
N GLU A 141 -3.92 -16.45 -13.14
CA GLU A 141 -3.67 -15.41 -14.14
C GLU A 141 -2.23 -14.85 -14.02
N PRO A 142 -1.19 -15.67 -14.27
CA PRO A 142 0.20 -15.25 -14.06
C PRO A 142 0.69 -14.17 -15.04
N SER A 143 0.03 -13.99 -16.18
CA SER A 143 0.41 -12.95 -17.15
C SER A 143 0.03 -11.57 -16.62
N GLU A 144 -1.10 -11.48 -15.95
CA GLU A 144 -1.67 -10.32 -15.29
C GLU A 144 -0.84 -9.96 -14.06
N ALA A 145 -0.36 -10.95 -13.31
CA ALA A 145 0.63 -10.73 -12.24
C ALA A 145 1.91 -10.05 -12.77
N LEU A 146 2.40 -10.43 -13.95
CA LEU A 146 3.55 -9.74 -14.58
C LEU A 146 3.21 -8.31 -15.03
N VAL A 147 1.95 -7.99 -15.34
CA VAL A 147 1.54 -6.60 -15.63
C VAL A 147 1.69 -5.76 -14.36
N GLU A 148 1.27 -6.29 -13.22
CA GLU A 148 1.41 -5.61 -11.92
C GLU A 148 2.89 -5.46 -11.50
N CYS A 149 3.75 -6.43 -11.79
CA CYS A 149 5.20 -6.28 -11.61
C CYS A 149 5.77 -5.09 -12.41
N ARG A 150 5.29 -4.86 -13.63
CA ARG A 150 5.71 -3.71 -14.45
C ARG A 150 5.12 -2.40 -13.91
N ALA A 151 3.87 -2.42 -13.47
CA ALA A 151 3.20 -1.28 -12.87
C ALA A 151 3.89 -0.84 -11.56
N LEU A 152 4.27 -1.79 -10.70
CA LEU A 152 5.12 -1.59 -9.53
C LEU A 152 6.41 -0.85 -9.90
N ASN A 153 7.12 -1.36 -10.92
CA ASN A 153 8.39 -0.77 -11.35
C ASN A 153 8.21 0.68 -11.81
N ASN A 154 7.17 0.96 -12.59
CA ASN A 154 6.85 2.32 -13.03
C ASN A 154 6.50 3.23 -11.86
N LYS A 155 5.71 2.74 -10.88
CA LYS A 155 5.31 3.52 -9.71
C LYS A 155 6.51 3.90 -8.84
N LEU A 156 7.44 2.97 -8.62
CA LEU A 156 8.66 3.26 -7.85
C LEU A 156 9.57 4.26 -8.56
N VAL A 157 9.68 4.18 -9.90
CA VAL A 157 10.41 5.20 -10.69
C VAL A 157 9.74 6.57 -10.58
N GLU A 158 8.42 6.65 -10.73
CA GLU A 158 7.65 7.89 -10.59
C GLU A 158 7.88 8.54 -9.21
N ILE A 159 7.84 7.74 -8.14
CA ILE A 159 8.13 8.21 -6.77
C ILE A 159 9.56 8.72 -6.69
N GLN A 160 10.55 8.01 -7.24
CA GLN A 160 11.95 8.47 -7.22
C GLN A 160 12.15 9.78 -7.96
N GLU A 161 11.53 9.96 -9.12
CA GLU A 161 11.61 11.19 -9.90
C GLU A 161 10.94 12.38 -9.22
N LYS A 162 9.87 12.14 -8.45
CA LYS A 162 9.13 13.17 -7.72
C LYS A 162 9.96 13.85 -6.62
N TYR A 163 10.92 13.16 -6.01
CA TYR A 163 11.71 13.70 -4.90
C TYR A 163 13.16 14.01 -5.34
N GLU A 164 13.50 15.31 -5.43
CA GLU A 164 14.85 15.79 -5.82
C GLU A 164 15.98 15.32 -4.88
N THR A 165 15.64 15.01 -3.62
CA THR A 165 16.52 14.35 -2.65
C THR A 165 16.02 12.94 -2.42
N LYS A 166 16.92 11.94 -2.33
CA LYS A 166 16.57 10.51 -2.18
C LYS A 166 15.42 10.35 -1.19
N SER A 167 14.23 9.98 -1.69
CA SER A 167 13.04 9.72 -0.89
C SER A 167 13.34 8.73 0.24
N VAL A 168 12.70 8.93 1.40
CA VAL A 168 12.73 7.97 2.51
C VAL A 168 12.13 6.62 2.07
N TYR A 169 11.15 6.65 1.16
CA TYR A 169 10.47 5.50 0.57
C TYR A 169 10.74 5.41 -0.95
N ALA A 170 12.01 5.22 -1.33
CA ALA A 170 12.40 5.13 -2.74
C ALA A 170 12.28 3.71 -3.32
N GLU A 171 12.38 2.69 -2.46
CA GLU A 171 12.38 1.28 -2.84
C GLU A 171 11.71 0.45 -1.75
N ASP A 172 10.99 -0.60 -2.16
CA ASP A 172 10.35 -1.57 -1.28
C ASP A 172 11.00 -2.94 -1.47
N ALA A 173 11.68 -3.42 -0.42
CA ALA A 173 12.42 -4.67 -0.48
C ALA A 173 11.52 -5.89 -0.72
N PHE A 174 10.33 -5.92 -0.11
CA PHE A 174 9.38 -7.01 -0.26
C PHE A 174 8.75 -6.99 -1.64
N ALA A 175 8.27 -5.83 -2.09
CA ALA A 175 7.62 -5.71 -3.40
C ALA A 175 8.58 -6.08 -4.54
N ARG A 176 9.83 -5.60 -4.47
CA ARG A 176 10.88 -5.99 -5.44
C ARG A 176 11.19 -7.47 -5.37
N TYR A 177 11.30 -8.03 -4.17
CA TYR A 177 11.61 -9.45 -4.02
C TYR A 177 10.49 -10.33 -4.58
N LEU A 178 9.24 -10.03 -4.26
CA LEU A 178 8.07 -10.72 -4.81
C LEU A 178 8.02 -10.59 -6.34
N SER A 179 8.24 -9.39 -6.87
CA SER A 179 8.29 -9.17 -8.32
C SER A 179 9.36 -10.02 -9.00
N GLY A 180 10.56 -10.11 -8.42
CA GLY A 180 11.62 -10.97 -8.90
C GLY A 180 11.25 -12.46 -8.90
N ILE A 181 10.59 -12.95 -7.85
CA ILE A 181 10.06 -14.33 -7.80
C ILE A 181 9.06 -14.57 -8.94
N ILE A 182 8.16 -13.61 -9.17
CA ILE A 182 7.12 -13.73 -10.21
C ILE A 182 7.77 -13.75 -11.59
N TYR A 183 8.66 -12.81 -11.92
CA TYR A 183 9.41 -12.82 -13.18
C TYR A 183 10.17 -14.13 -13.39
N GLU A 184 10.86 -14.58 -12.35
CA GLU A 184 11.63 -15.81 -12.38
C GLU A 184 10.74 -17.02 -12.66
N SER A 185 9.59 -17.15 -12.00
CA SER A 185 8.62 -18.22 -12.22
C SER A 185 8.07 -18.29 -13.66
N ARG A 186 8.27 -17.21 -14.43
CA ARG A 186 7.87 -17.09 -15.84
C ARG A 186 9.04 -17.20 -16.81
N GLY A 187 10.26 -17.39 -16.31
CA GLY A 187 11.49 -17.47 -17.10
C GLY A 187 12.00 -16.11 -17.58
N GLU A 188 11.51 -15.00 -17.02
CA GLU A 188 11.97 -13.64 -17.31
C GLU A 188 13.22 -13.34 -16.46
N THR A 189 14.27 -14.13 -16.66
CA THR A 189 15.48 -14.18 -15.81
C THR A 189 16.22 -12.85 -15.70
N GLY A 190 16.28 -12.09 -16.80
CA GLY A 190 16.87 -10.75 -16.81
C GLY A 190 16.09 -9.75 -15.93
N SER A 191 14.76 -9.73 -16.05
CA SER A 191 13.90 -8.88 -15.21
C SER A 191 13.95 -9.30 -13.75
N ALA A 192 13.93 -10.62 -13.48
CA ALA A 192 14.08 -11.16 -12.15
C ALA A 192 15.41 -10.75 -11.50
N LEU A 193 16.52 -10.81 -12.24
CA LEU A 193 17.83 -10.38 -11.74
C LEU A 193 17.84 -8.90 -11.40
N VAL A 194 17.22 -8.05 -12.22
CA VAL A 194 17.10 -6.61 -11.93
C VAL A 194 16.34 -6.38 -10.62
N ASP A 195 15.16 -6.98 -10.48
CA ASP A 195 14.33 -6.78 -9.29
C ASP A 195 14.97 -7.36 -8.02
N TYR A 196 15.64 -8.52 -8.11
CA TYR A 196 16.41 -9.07 -6.99
C TYR A 196 17.56 -8.17 -6.55
N ARG A 197 18.24 -7.49 -7.47
CA ARG A 197 19.32 -6.54 -7.12
C ARG A 197 18.78 -5.29 -6.44
N LEU A 198 17.61 -4.82 -6.87
CA LEU A 198 16.92 -3.70 -6.22
C LEU A 198 16.42 -4.11 -4.83
N ALA A 199 15.89 -5.32 -4.69
CA ALA A 199 15.53 -5.90 -3.39
C ALA A 199 16.75 -6.02 -2.47
N GLU A 200 17.90 -6.49 -2.98
CA GLU A 200 19.15 -6.57 -2.21
C GLU A 200 19.53 -5.21 -1.64
N SER A 201 19.60 -4.19 -2.51
CA SER A 201 19.94 -2.82 -2.12
C SER A 201 18.98 -2.28 -1.04
N ALA A 202 17.68 -2.55 -1.18
CA ALA A 202 16.67 -2.14 -0.21
C ALA A 202 16.82 -2.87 1.14
N PHE A 203 17.08 -4.19 1.13
CA PHE A 203 17.36 -4.97 2.34
C PHE A 203 18.65 -4.52 3.03
N GLU A 204 19.70 -4.19 2.31
CA GLU A 204 20.95 -3.71 2.92
C GLU A 204 20.79 -2.33 3.55
N LYS A 205 20.02 -1.45 2.92
CA LYS A 205 19.80 -0.09 3.41
C LYS A 205 18.86 -0.04 4.62
N HIS A 206 17.87 -0.93 4.67
CA HIS A 206 16.75 -0.82 5.60
C HIS A 206 16.48 -2.07 6.46
N GLY A 207 17.05 -3.23 6.13
CA GLY A 207 16.75 -4.50 6.79
C GLY A 207 17.10 -4.52 8.28
N GLU A 208 18.23 -3.92 8.67
CA GLU A 208 18.63 -3.81 10.09
C GLU A 208 17.65 -2.94 10.89
N ALA A 209 17.15 -1.85 10.29
CA ALA A 209 16.20 -0.95 10.94
C ALA A 209 14.81 -1.60 11.16
N TYR A 210 14.40 -2.51 10.26
CA TYR A 210 13.12 -3.21 10.35
C TYR A 210 13.19 -4.59 11.01
N GLY A 211 14.39 -5.06 11.38
CA GLY A 211 14.58 -6.39 11.98
C GLY A 211 14.24 -7.55 11.04
N VAL A 212 14.19 -7.31 9.73
CA VAL A 212 13.86 -8.33 8.72
C VAL A 212 15.16 -8.93 8.17
N PRO A 213 15.40 -10.23 8.34
CA PRO A 213 16.62 -10.86 7.84
C PRO A 213 16.62 -10.90 6.31
N PHE A 214 17.82 -10.82 5.73
CA PHE A 214 18.00 -10.98 4.28
C PHE A 214 17.57 -12.40 3.86
N PRO A 215 16.62 -12.57 2.91
CA PRO A 215 16.12 -13.89 2.52
C PRO A 215 17.21 -14.78 1.91
N ALA A 216 17.30 -16.04 2.36
CA ALA A 216 18.30 -16.99 1.82
C ALA A 216 18.08 -17.27 0.33
N SER A 217 16.82 -17.48 -0.05
CA SER A 217 16.37 -17.66 -1.43
C SER A 217 16.71 -16.47 -2.34
N LEU A 218 16.72 -15.24 -1.83
CA LEU A 218 17.18 -14.07 -2.58
C LEU A 218 18.70 -14.16 -2.89
N ARG A 219 19.52 -14.61 -1.94
CA ARG A 219 20.98 -14.81 -2.17
C ARG A 219 21.23 -15.87 -3.24
N GLU A 220 20.54 -17.00 -3.13
CA GLU A 220 20.63 -18.09 -4.09
C GLU A 220 20.18 -17.64 -5.49
N GLY A 221 19.09 -16.87 -5.54
CA GLY A 221 18.59 -16.26 -6.77
C GLY A 221 19.58 -15.31 -7.44
N LEU A 222 20.21 -14.42 -6.66
CA LEU A 222 21.19 -13.45 -7.17
C LEU A 222 22.43 -14.12 -7.77
N VAL A 223 23.02 -15.10 -7.07
CA VAL A 223 24.17 -15.85 -7.59
C VAL A 223 23.80 -16.55 -8.89
N ARG A 224 22.71 -17.33 -8.85
CA ARG A 224 22.31 -18.18 -9.97
C ARG A 224 21.88 -17.38 -11.19
N LEU A 225 21.04 -16.36 -11.03
CA LEU A 225 20.58 -15.55 -12.16
C LEU A 225 21.72 -14.73 -12.76
N ALA A 226 22.70 -14.27 -11.97
CA ALA A 226 23.88 -13.61 -12.51
C ALA A 226 24.72 -14.55 -13.40
N GLU A 227 24.82 -15.83 -13.03
CA GLU A 227 25.47 -16.86 -13.84
C GLU A 227 24.68 -17.18 -15.12
N GLU A 228 23.36 -17.35 -15.00
CA GLU A 228 22.44 -17.67 -16.11
C GLU A 228 22.40 -16.54 -17.16
N GLU A 229 22.36 -15.28 -16.70
CA GLU A 229 22.44 -14.08 -17.54
C GLU A 229 23.87 -13.77 -18.05
N ARG A 230 24.85 -14.64 -17.76
CA ARG A 230 26.25 -14.52 -18.19
C ARG A 230 26.94 -13.23 -17.74
N GLN A 231 26.53 -12.67 -16.60
CA GLN A 231 27.17 -11.50 -15.99
C GLN A 231 28.35 -11.94 -15.11
N ALA A 232 29.46 -12.36 -15.73
CA ALA A 232 30.60 -13.00 -15.07
C ALA A 232 31.15 -12.20 -13.86
N ASP A 233 31.33 -10.88 -14.01
CA ASP A 233 31.82 -10.03 -12.92
C ASP A 233 30.84 -9.94 -11.75
N LEU A 234 29.54 -9.91 -12.04
CA LEU A 234 28.50 -9.86 -11.03
C LEU A 234 28.39 -11.20 -10.30
N ALA A 235 28.39 -12.31 -11.04
CA ALA A 235 28.38 -13.66 -10.50
C ALA A 235 29.60 -13.90 -9.58
N ALA A 236 30.80 -13.48 -9.99
CA ALA A 236 32.01 -13.58 -9.18
C ALA A 236 31.89 -12.82 -7.86
N ARG A 237 31.34 -11.59 -7.89
CA ARG A 237 31.09 -10.79 -6.67
C ARG A 237 30.09 -11.47 -5.75
N TYR A 238 29.00 -12.02 -6.28
CA TYR A 238 28.02 -12.71 -5.43
C TYR A 238 28.54 -14.03 -4.87
N ARG A 239 29.36 -14.78 -5.62
CA ARG A 239 30.06 -15.98 -5.12
C ARG A 239 31.04 -15.65 -3.99
N GLU A 240 31.76 -14.53 -4.09
CA GLU A 240 32.65 -14.09 -3.01
C GLU A 240 31.85 -13.69 -1.77
N LYS A 241 30.75 -12.96 -1.95
CA LYS A 241 29.88 -12.50 -0.87
C LYS A 241 29.12 -13.64 -0.18
N TRP A 242 28.67 -14.63 -0.96
CA TRP A 242 27.89 -15.78 -0.50
C TRP A 242 28.39 -17.08 -1.16
N PRO A 243 29.50 -17.66 -0.65
CA PRO A 243 30.12 -18.85 -1.24
C PRO A 243 29.21 -20.09 -1.27
N ASP A 244 28.32 -20.19 -0.28
CA ASP A 244 27.39 -21.32 -0.14
C ASP A 244 26.04 -21.08 -0.85
N ALA A 245 25.81 -19.88 -1.40
CA ALA A 245 24.57 -19.57 -2.12
C ALA A 245 24.67 -19.99 -3.59
N GLY A 246 23.59 -20.57 -4.10
CA GLY A 246 23.48 -21.01 -5.50
C GLY A 246 22.33 -21.98 -5.67
N GLY A 247 22.16 -22.50 -6.87
CA GLY A 247 21.12 -23.47 -7.19
C GLY A 247 21.13 -23.85 -8.66
N ALA A 248 20.32 -24.85 -9.02
CA ALA A 248 20.20 -25.26 -10.43
C ALA A 248 19.53 -24.15 -11.26
N PRO A 249 20.00 -23.88 -12.50
CA PRO A 249 19.41 -22.89 -13.42
C PRO A 249 17.89 -23.03 -13.55
N TYR A 250 17.20 -21.97 -13.98
CA TYR A 250 15.74 -22.00 -14.08
C TYR A 250 15.23 -23.21 -14.90
N GLY A 251 15.86 -23.51 -16.04
CA GLY A 251 15.49 -24.63 -16.90
C GLY A 251 15.50 -26.00 -16.20
N GLU A 252 16.43 -26.23 -15.27
CA GLU A 252 16.57 -27.49 -14.52
C GLU A 252 15.60 -27.55 -13.33
N ARG A 253 15.29 -26.40 -12.71
CA ARG A 253 14.30 -26.34 -11.62
C ARG A 253 12.86 -26.53 -12.08
N ARG A 254 12.55 -26.40 -13.38
CA ARG A 254 11.21 -26.73 -13.90
C ARG A 254 10.84 -28.20 -13.76
N GLU A 255 11.81 -29.09 -13.57
CA GLU A 255 11.57 -30.52 -13.28
C GLU A 255 11.26 -30.77 -11.78
N GLY A 256 11.58 -29.80 -10.90
CA GLY A 256 11.18 -29.74 -9.50
C GLY A 256 10.06 -28.73 -9.26
N GLY A 257 9.49 -28.72 -8.06
CA GLY A 257 8.51 -27.70 -7.64
C GLY A 257 9.06 -26.87 -6.48
N GLU A 258 9.00 -25.56 -6.59
CA GLU A 258 9.28 -24.63 -5.49
C GLU A 258 7.96 -24.07 -4.97
N ILE A 259 7.76 -24.08 -3.65
CA ILE A 259 6.60 -23.49 -2.99
C ILE A 259 7.07 -22.25 -2.24
N VAL A 260 6.55 -21.10 -2.62
CA VAL A 260 6.75 -19.84 -1.91
C VAL A 260 5.50 -19.57 -1.08
N LEU A 261 5.68 -19.49 0.25
CA LEU A 261 4.62 -19.07 1.17
C LEU A 261 4.81 -17.59 1.52
N VAL A 262 3.85 -16.77 1.12
CA VAL A 262 3.76 -15.37 1.59
C VAL A 262 2.88 -15.36 2.81
N LEU A 263 3.45 -14.94 3.95
CA LEU A 263 2.71 -14.79 5.20
C LEU A 263 2.46 -13.32 5.47
N GLU A 264 1.20 -12.92 5.39
CA GLU A 264 0.75 -11.57 5.70
C GLU A 264 0.33 -11.50 7.18
N ASN A 265 1.25 -11.10 8.03
CA ASN A 265 0.95 -10.85 9.44
C ASN A 265 0.77 -9.36 9.66
N GLY A 266 -0.46 -8.95 9.99
CA GLY A 266 -0.74 -7.62 10.49
C GLY A 266 -0.16 -7.39 11.89
N PRO A 267 -0.05 -6.12 12.35
CA PRO A 267 0.31 -5.78 13.73
C PRO A 267 -0.73 -6.28 14.77
#